data_AF-A0A3B9LEF1-F1
#
_entry.id   AF-A0A3B9LEF1-F1
#
_cell.length_a   1.000
_cell.length_b   1.000
_cell.length_c   1.000
_cell.angle_alpha   90.00
_cell.angle_beta   90.00
_cell.angle_gamma   90.00
#
_symmetry.space_group_name_H-M   'P 1'
#
loop_
_entity.id
_entity.type
_entity.pdbx_description
1 polymer ?
#
loop_
_entity_poly.entity_id
_entity_poly.type
_entity_poly.pdbx_seq_one_letter_code
_entity_poly.pdbx_strand_id
1 'polypeptide(L)'
;LLFLGSSCIYPKQAPQPIPETALLTGPLEPTNDAYAIAKIAGIKLCQAYDGEYRANFISAMPTNLYGPNDNFDLETSHVLAALLRKAHEAKTRRARELVVWGSG
;
A
#
# COMPACT_ATOMS: atom_id res chain seq x y z
N LEU A 1 7.63 -19.68 -2.61
CA LEU A 1 7.08 -18.41 -3.17
C LEU A 1 6.90 -17.43 -2.03
N LEU A 2 7.25 -16.16 -2.23
CA LEU A 2 6.85 -15.07 -1.33
C LEU A 2 5.92 -14.14 -2.12
N PHE A 3 4.65 -14.11 -1.75
CA PHE A 3 3.65 -13.24 -2.34
C PHE A 3 3.58 -11.92 -1.56
N LEU A 4 3.61 -10.80 -2.27
CA LEU A 4 3.52 -9.47 -1.66
C LEU A 4 2.08 -8.95 -1.78
N GLY A 5 1.42 -8.82 -0.64
CA GLY A 5 0.14 -8.12 -0.55
C GLY A 5 0.34 -6.61 -0.39
N SER A 6 -0.56 -5.97 0.34
CA SER A 6 -0.53 -4.53 0.61
C SER A 6 -1.36 -4.22 1.85
N SER A 7 -0.97 -3.24 2.65
CA SER A 7 -1.79 -2.77 3.78
C SER A 7 -3.17 -2.24 3.37
N CYS A 8 -3.34 -1.78 2.13
CA CYS A 8 -4.62 -1.26 1.64
C CYS A 8 -5.67 -2.34 1.33
N ILE A 9 -5.37 -3.62 1.59
CA ILE A 9 -6.33 -4.73 1.42
C ILE A 9 -7.15 -5.01 2.68
N TYR A 10 -6.80 -4.38 3.80
CA TYR A 10 -7.56 -4.50 5.03
C TYR A 10 -8.84 -3.65 4.97
N PRO A 11 -9.86 -3.98 5.77
CA PRO A 11 -11.08 -3.20 5.85
C PRO A 11 -10.79 -1.73 6.19
N LYS A 12 -11.57 -0.82 5.59
CA LYS A 12 -11.45 0.63 5.81
C LYS A 12 -11.52 1.02 7.29
N GLN A 13 -12.33 0.29 8.06
CA GLN A 13 -12.58 0.51 9.49
C GLN A 13 -11.97 -0.59 10.37
N ALA A 14 -10.84 -1.17 9.96
CA ALA A 14 -10.12 -2.16 10.76
C ALA A 14 -9.60 -1.56 12.09
N PRO A 15 -9.54 -2.35 13.18
CA PRO A 15 -8.98 -1.89 14.44
C PRO A 15 -7.51 -1.49 14.28
N GLN A 16 -7.05 -0.54 15.10
CA GLN A 16 -5.66 -0.06 15.09
C GLN A 16 -4.96 -0.47 16.40
N PRO A 17 -3.77 -1.09 16.36
CA PRO A 17 -3.05 -1.54 15.15
C PRO A 17 -3.79 -2.68 14.42
N ILE A 18 -3.65 -2.75 13.10
CA ILE A 18 -4.35 -3.75 12.27
C ILE A 18 -3.69 -5.12 12.47
N PRO A 19 -4.37 -6.12 13.07
CA PRO A 19 -3.85 -7.48 13.13
C PRO A 19 -4.07 -8.21 11.80
N GLU A 20 -3.29 -9.25 11.53
CA GLU A 20 -3.45 -10.08 10.32
C GLU A 20 -4.86 -10.70 10.24
N THR A 21 -5.46 -11.00 11.41
CA THR A 21 -6.82 -11.53 11.54
C THR A 21 -7.92 -10.55 11.12
N ALA A 22 -7.61 -9.27 10.90
CA ALA A 22 -8.56 -8.29 10.37
C ALA A 22 -8.82 -8.44 8.87
N LEU A 23 -8.06 -9.28 8.15
CA LEU A 23 -8.27 -9.51 6.73
C LEU A 23 -9.68 -10.07 6.49
N LEU A 24 -10.44 -9.46 5.57
CA LEU A 24 -11.82 -9.86 5.22
C LEU A 24 -12.87 -9.74 6.35
N THR A 25 -12.61 -8.97 7.41
CA THR A 25 -13.60 -8.79 8.50
C THR A 25 -14.60 -7.65 8.27
N GLY A 26 -14.47 -6.90 7.16
CA GLY A 26 -15.33 -5.76 6.86
C GLY A 26 -15.11 -5.19 5.45
N PRO A 27 -15.81 -4.09 5.10
CA PRO A 27 -15.75 -3.51 3.76
C PRO A 27 -14.39 -2.87 3.47
N LEU A 28 -13.94 -3.01 2.22
CA LEU A 28 -12.71 -2.43 1.70
C LEU A 28 -12.88 -0.93 1.40
N GLU A 29 -11.78 -0.21 1.22
CA GLU A 29 -11.82 1.16 0.71
C GLU A 29 -12.23 1.15 -0.78
N PRO A 30 -13.34 1.82 -1.18
CA PRO A 30 -13.85 1.76 -2.55
C PRO A 30 -12.85 2.17 -3.63
N THR A 31 -11.94 3.11 -3.34
CA THR A 31 -10.94 3.57 -4.30
C THR A 31 -9.92 2.49 -4.67
N ASN A 32 -9.74 1.48 -3.82
CA ASN A 32 -8.75 0.41 -4.00
C ASN A 32 -9.38 -0.97 -4.18
N ASP A 33 -10.72 -1.06 -4.28
CA ASP A 33 -11.46 -2.32 -4.15
C ASP A 33 -10.98 -3.41 -5.14
N ALA A 34 -10.94 -3.10 -6.44
CA ALA A 34 -10.50 -4.06 -7.46
C ALA A 34 -9.05 -4.55 -7.22
N TYR A 35 -8.15 -3.64 -6.83
CA TYR A 35 -6.77 -3.99 -6.50
C TYR A 35 -6.69 -4.86 -5.23
N ALA A 36 -7.45 -4.50 -4.20
CA ALA A 36 -7.49 -5.22 -2.94
C ALA A 36 -8.03 -6.63 -3.11
N ILE A 37 -9.12 -6.80 -3.87
CA ILE A 37 -9.68 -8.11 -4.21
C ILE A 37 -8.65 -8.98 -4.95
N ALA A 38 -7.95 -8.43 -5.94
CA ALA A 38 -6.91 -9.17 -6.66
C ALA A 38 -5.76 -9.64 -5.74
N LYS A 39 -5.32 -8.77 -4.82
CA LYS A 39 -4.28 -9.14 -3.83
C LYS A 39 -4.77 -10.18 -2.83
N ILE A 40 -6.01 -10.07 -2.36
CA ILE A 40 -6.63 -11.06 -1.47
C ILE A 40 -6.73 -12.42 -2.17
N ALA A 41 -7.12 -12.43 -3.45
CA ALA A 41 -7.18 -13.66 -4.24
C ALA A 41 -5.80 -14.35 -4.33
N GLY A 42 -4.72 -13.58 -4.48
CA GLY A 42 -3.35 -14.13 -4.45
C GLY A 42 -2.97 -14.75 -3.11
N ILE A 43 -3.41 -14.18 -1.98
CA ILE A 43 -3.23 -14.77 -0.64
C ILE A 43 -4.00 -16.08 -0.54
N LYS A 44 -5.27 -16.08 -0.99
CA LYS A 44 -6.12 -17.29 -0.99
C LYS A 44 -5.54 -18.39 -1.88
N LEU A 45 -4.92 -18.03 -2.99
CA LEU A 45 -4.19 -18.96 -3.85
C LEU A 45 -3.02 -19.59 -3.10
N CYS A 46 -2.20 -18.80 -2.38
CA CYS A 46 -1.11 -19.34 -1.57
C CYS A 46 -1.64 -20.32 -0.49
N GLN A 47 -2.74 -19.97 0.18
CA GLN A 47 -3.39 -20.84 1.17
C GLN A 47 -3.93 -22.14 0.57
N ALA A 48 -4.54 -22.08 -0.62
CA ALA A 48 -5.04 -23.25 -1.32
C ALA A 48 -3.91 -24.20 -1.73
N TYR A 49 -2.80 -23.65 -2.24
CA TYR A 49 -1.64 -24.45 -2.63
C TYR A 49 -0.94 -25.12 -1.43
N ASP A 50 -0.89 -24.47 -0.27
CA ASP A 50 -0.43 -25.12 0.96
C ASP A 50 -1.37 -26.26 1.38
N GLY A 51 -2.69 -26.04 1.33
CA GLY A 51 -3.69 -27.04 1.68
C GLY A 51 -3.68 -28.30 0.80
N GLU A 52 -3.62 -28.12 -0.52
CA GLU A 52 -3.71 -29.21 -1.50
C GLU A 52 -2.36 -29.88 -1.76
N TYR A 53 -1.29 -29.08 -1.89
CA TYR A 53 0.02 -29.56 -2.35
C TYR A 53 1.11 -29.45 -1.28
N ARG A 54 0.80 -28.99 -0.05
CA ARG A 54 1.80 -28.71 1.01
C ARG A 54 2.89 -27.74 0.53
N ALA A 55 2.53 -26.82 -0.36
CA ALA A 55 3.46 -25.82 -0.88
C ALA A 55 3.80 -24.78 0.20
N ASN A 56 5.09 -24.55 0.46
CA ASN A 56 5.55 -23.52 1.40
C ASN A 56 5.51 -22.12 0.76
N PHE A 57 4.30 -21.60 0.53
CA PHE A 57 4.06 -20.27 -0.04
C PHE A 57 3.67 -19.31 1.08
N ILE A 58 4.43 -18.23 1.22
CA ILE A 58 4.25 -17.24 2.29
C ILE A 58 3.73 -15.95 1.67
N SER A 59 2.85 -15.24 2.38
CA SER A 59 2.40 -13.89 2.01
C SER A 59 2.89 -12.87 3.03
N ALA A 60 3.52 -11.80 2.56
CA ALA A 60 3.94 -10.67 3.40
C ALA A 60 3.12 -9.41 3.09
N MET A 61 2.71 -8.69 4.13
CA MET A 61 1.87 -7.49 4.04
C MET A 61 2.70 -6.23 4.35
N PRO A 62 3.31 -5.60 3.34
CA PRO A 62 4.02 -4.34 3.56
C PRO A 62 3.05 -3.20 3.88
N THR A 63 3.52 -2.26 4.72
CA THR A 63 2.88 -0.95 4.89
C THR A 63 3.26 -0.01 3.74
N ASN A 64 2.95 1.28 3.87
CA ASN A 64 3.40 2.31 2.91
C ASN A 64 4.92 2.23 2.73
N LEU A 65 5.34 1.98 1.49
CA LEU A 65 6.75 1.91 1.11
C LEU A 65 7.18 3.23 0.46
N TYR A 66 8.45 3.56 0.58
CA TYR A 66 9.09 4.66 -0.14
C TYR A 66 10.57 4.32 -0.32
N GLY A 67 11.21 4.91 -1.33
CA GLY A 67 12.65 4.74 -1.52
C GLY A 67 13.13 4.98 -2.95
N PRO A 68 14.36 4.53 -3.28
CA PRO A 68 14.86 4.54 -4.64
C PRO A 68 13.90 3.80 -5.59
N ASN A 69 13.75 4.30 -6.82
CA ASN A 69 12.84 3.78 -7.85
C ASN A 69 11.33 3.92 -7.55
N ASP A 70 10.95 4.72 -6.56
CA ASP A 70 9.55 5.13 -6.40
C ASP A 70 9.09 6.01 -7.58
N ASN A 71 7.79 6.16 -7.72
CA ASN A 71 7.21 7.10 -8.68
C ASN A 71 7.28 8.52 -8.11
N PHE A 72 8.05 9.41 -8.74
CA PHE A 72 8.18 10.83 -8.33
C PHE A 72 7.37 11.80 -9.21
N ASP A 73 6.45 11.28 -10.01
CA ASP A 73 5.50 12.08 -10.79
C ASP A 73 4.44 12.72 -9.86
N LEU A 74 4.27 14.04 -9.91
CA LEU A 74 3.45 14.76 -8.92
C LEU A 74 1.94 14.47 -8.99
N GLU A 75 1.45 13.90 -10.09
CA GLU A 75 0.02 13.57 -10.27
C GLU A 75 -0.28 12.15 -9.81
N THR A 76 0.67 11.23 -9.99
CA THR A 76 0.47 9.78 -9.79
C THR A 76 1.29 9.17 -8.67
N SER A 77 2.16 9.96 -8.02
CA SER A 77 3.04 9.48 -6.94
C SER A 77 2.32 9.26 -5.61
N HIS A 78 2.91 8.39 -4.80
CA HIS A 78 2.57 8.30 -3.38
C HIS A 78 3.06 9.53 -2.62
N VAL A 79 2.43 9.80 -1.48
CA VAL A 79 2.62 11.03 -0.71
C VAL A 79 4.08 11.36 -0.41
N LEU A 80 4.91 10.39 0.00
CA LEU A 80 6.31 10.65 0.35
C LEU A 80 7.15 11.01 -0.87
N ALA A 81 6.97 10.31 -1.99
CA ALA A 81 7.67 10.63 -3.23
C ALA A 81 7.25 12.01 -3.77
N ALA A 82 5.94 12.33 -3.71
CA ALA A 82 5.42 13.64 -4.06
C ALA A 82 6.07 14.75 -3.22
N LEU A 83 6.11 14.58 -1.89
CA LEU A 83 6.68 15.56 -0.97
C LEU A 83 8.19 15.74 -1.17
N LEU A 84 8.94 14.65 -1.35
CA LEU A 84 10.37 14.71 -1.68
C LEU A 84 10.61 15.49 -2.96
N ARG A 85 9.82 15.22 -4.00
CA ARG A 85 9.91 15.93 -5.28
C ARG A 85 9.59 17.41 -5.14
N LYS A 86 8.48 17.76 -4.48
CA LYS A 86 8.09 19.16 -4.28
C LYS A 86 9.14 19.91 -3.44
N ALA A 87 9.68 19.29 -2.39
CA ALA A 87 10.73 19.89 -1.56
C ALA A 87 12.03 20.13 -2.35
N HIS A 88 12.42 19.17 -3.20
CA HIS A 88 13.56 19.34 -4.10
C HIS A 88 13.37 20.53 -5.04
N GLU A 89 12.21 20.65 -5.69
CA GLU A 89 11.92 21.76 -6.60
C GLU A 89 11.85 23.11 -5.87
N ALA A 90 11.23 23.17 -4.69
CA ALA A 90 11.17 24.38 -3.87
C ALA A 90 12.58 24.86 -3.49
N LYS A 91 13.47 23.95 -3.09
CA LYS A 91 14.87 24.27 -2.79
C LYS A 91 15.60 24.82 -4.03
N THR A 92 15.48 24.14 -5.17
CA THR A 92 16.14 24.53 -6.43
C THR A 92 15.66 25.90 -6.92
N ARG A 93 14.37 26.21 -6.75
CA ARG A 93 13.75 27.48 -7.14
C ARG A 93 13.82 28.57 -6.06
N ARG A 94 14.38 28.28 -4.88
CA ARG A 94 14.37 29.16 -3.70
C ARG A 94 12.95 29.67 -3.34
N ALA A 95 11.96 28.80 -3.49
CA ALA A 95 10.58 29.11 -3.12
C ALA A 95 10.48 29.34 -1.60
N ARG A 96 9.62 30.26 -1.18
CA ARG A 96 9.40 30.59 0.24
C ARG A 96 8.47 29.61 0.95
N GLU A 97 7.72 28.82 0.19
CA GLU A 97 6.70 27.92 0.69
C GLU A 97 6.60 26.65 -0.15
N LEU A 98 6.02 25.62 0.47
CA LEU A 98 5.77 24.29 -0.10
C LEU A 98 4.32 23.92 0.19
N VAL A 99 3.47 23.86 -0.85
CA VAL A 99 2.06 23.52 -0.67
C VAL A 99 1.88 22.00 -0.54
N VAL A 100 1.37 21.60 0.63
CA VAL A 100 0.99 20.22 0.95
C VAL A 100 -0.53 20.11 0.92
N TRP A 101 -1.04 19.09 0.23
CA TRP A 101 -2.48 18.83 0.15
C TRP A 101 -2.95 18.14 1.43
N GLY A 102 -4.12 18.53 1.93
CA GLY A 102 -4.72 17.96 3.15
C GLY A 102 -4.90 19.00 4.25
N SER A 103 -4.95 18.54 5.50
CA SER A 103 -5.09 19.40 6.69
C SER A 103 -3.83 20.17 7.09
N GLY A 104 -2.75 20.05 6.30
CA GLY A 104 -1.41 20.55 6.63
C GLY A 104 -0.49 19.39 6.97
#